data_AF-A0A183V6T6-F1
#
_entry.id   AF-A0A183V6T6-F1
#
_cell.length_a   1.000
_cell.length_b   1.000
_cell.length_c   1.000
_cell.angle_alpha   90.00
_cell.angle_beta   90.00
_cell.angle_gamma   90.00
#
_symmetry.space_group_name_H-M   'P 1'
#
loop_
_entity.id
_entity.type
_entity.pdbx_description
1 polymer ?
#
loop_
_entity_poly.entity_id
_entity_poly.type
_entity_poly.pdbx_seq_one_letter_code
_entity_poly.pdbx_strand_id
1 'polypeptide(L)'
;MMPVLHSYLTVDTDSFLARPERVNALVEMAVHMFKDEFGEDDQIHAAKLLECLILQCQGRIDNLVPDIVQLAMTRLHQPFEDGKELKPMLLMVICAGLYYNSEMFVNLAPQLQPHGANTLNYIVNELIASAHKLTGIHDRKMAIIALCTLAKLAPQLRPSLIDEQAPKVNEEIVALLDGLQKAMKSQAESRLAEEKRQEQEDSEDDEEREEDLADSEDEIDEGTLEYLETLAKHQRKAGRTSETNTGDTEETDSETDDDEDWDDDSIEAYYTPIDDDDATDAFVVYKETLEALQKSDERLLMALTTCPDADKASAFQRILTVCGQRVSLAKSKKVEQQGGYAFNVDAPVPTSFNFSGGPLS
;
A
#
# COMPACT_ATOMS: atom_id res chain seq x y z
N MET A 1 -5.11 -2.31 24.37
CA MET A 1 -3.65 -2.56 24.51
C MET A 1 -2.90 -2.39 23.18
N MET A 2 -3.52 -2.72 22.04
CA MET A 2 -2.91 -2.61 20.73
C MET A 2 -2.35 -1.20 20.39
N PRO A 3 -3.07 -0.07 20.64
CA PRO A 3 -2.54 1.27 20.34
C PRO A 3 -1.19 1.55 21.01
N VAL A 4 -1.08 1.24 22.30
CA VAL A 4 0.16 1.44 23.06
C VAL A 4 1.32 0.61 22.51
N LEU A 5 1.07 -0.66 22.15
CA LEU A 5 2.10 -1.54 21.59
C LEU A 5 2.54 -1.09 20.19
N HIS A 6 1.59 -0.62 19.38
CA HIS A 6 1.88 -0.02 18.08
C HIS A 6 2.74 1.24 18.23
N SER A 7 2.41 2.16 19.14
CA SER A 7 3.25 3.35 19.39
C SER A 7 4.66 3.01 19.85
N TYR A 8 4.84 2.00 20.72
CA TYR A 8 6.18 1.53 21.11
C TYR A 8 7.00 1.03 19.93
N LEU A 9 6.34 0.46 18.92
CA LEU A 9 6.97 -0.08 17.73
C LEU A 9 7.31 1.04 16.72
N THR A 10 6.44 2.02 16.54
CA THR A 10 6.53 3.02 15.46
C THR A 10 7.25 4.32 15.83
N VAL A 11 7.17 4.76 17.10
CA VAL A 11 7.75 6.05 17.52
C VAL A 11 9.28 6.03 17.59
N ASP A 12 9.86 4.99 18.19
CA ASP A 12 11.32 4.80 18.26
C ASP A 12 11.68 3.31 18.12
N THR A 13 11.60 2.84 16.88
CA THR A 13 11.90 1.45 16.51
C THR A 13 13.31 1.05 16.91
N ASP A 14 14.30 1.95 16.85
CA ASP A 14 15.68 1.63 17.24
C ASP A 14 15.81 1.37 18.74
N SER A 15 15.19 2.20 19.57
CA SER A 15 15.12 1.95 21.02
C SER A 15 14.33 0.68 21.33
N PHE A 16 13.23 0.40 20.61
CA PHE A 16 12.47 -0.83 20.77
C PHE A 16 13.34 -2.07 20.52
N LEU A 17 14.07 -2.08 19.39
CA LEU A 17 14.94 -3.18 18.98
C LEU A 17 16.23 -3.30 19.80
N ALA A 18 16.66 -2.24 20.49
CA ALA A 18 17.85 -2.27 21.34
C ALA A 18 17.75 -3.28 22.50
N ARG A 19 16.54 -3.73 22.85
CA ARG A 19 16.29 -4.76 23.86
C ARG A 19 15.52 -5.93 23.25
N PRO A 20 16.19 -7.05 22.89
CA PRO A 20 15.54 -8.20 22.26
C PRO A 20 14.35 -8.76 23.05
N GLU A 21 14.35 -8.59 24.38
CA GLU A 21 13.26 -9.01 25.25
C GLU A 21 11.92 -8.35 24.90
N ARG A 22 11.93 -7.13 24.34
CA ARG A 22 10.71 -6.40 23.94
C ARG A 22 10.05 -7.05 22.73
N VAL A 23 10.85 -7.40 21.73
CA VAL A 23 10.38 -8.10 20.52
C VAL A 23 9.89 -9.49 20.90
N ASN A 24 10.65 -10.21 21.73
CA ASN A 24 10.26 -11.53 22.19
C ASN A 24 8.94 -11.48 22.98
N ALA A 25 8.77 -10.52 23.90
CA ALA A 25 7.53 -10.35 24.64
C ALA A 25 6.34 -10.06 23.70
N LEU A 26 6.54 -9.23 22.68
CA LEU A 26 5.51 -8.93 21.67
C LEU A 26 5.08 -10.20 20.91
N VAL A 27 6.04 -10.99 20.44
CA VAL A 27 5.76 -12.25 19.74
C VAL A 27 5.14 -13.28 20.68
N GLU A 28 5.62 -13.41 21.91
CA GLU A 28 5.05 -14.31 22.93
C GLU A 28 3.59 -13.96 23.25
N MET A 29 3.25 -12.66 23.32
CA MET A 29 1.87 -12.21 23.48
C MET A 29 1.01 -12.68 22.30
N ALA A 30 1.46 -12.49 21.06
CA ALA A 30 0.70 -12.93 19.89
C ALA A 30 0.54 -14.46 19.83
N VAL A 31 1.60 -15.22 20.16
CA VAL A 31 1.54 -16.68 20.31
C VAL A 31 0.51 -17.09 21.37
N HIS A 32 0.47 -16.38 22.49
CA HIS A 32 -0.50 -16.64 23.56
C HIS A 32 -1.93 -16.38 23.09
N MET A 33 -2.15 -15.28 22.36
CA MET A 33 -3.47 -14.87 21.89
C MET A 33 -4.04 -15.80 20.82
N PHE A 34 -3.21 -16.51 20.04
CA PHE A 34 -3.69 -17.52 19.08
C PHE A 34 -4.15 -18.85 19.71
N LYS A 35 -4.18 -18.98 21.04
CA LYS A 35 -4.78 -20.14 21.71
C LYS A 35 -6.30 -20.07 21.65
N ASP A 36 -6.94 -21.24 21.61
CA ASP A 36 -8.40 -21.41 21.56
C ASP A 36 -9.18 -20.78 22.74
N GLU A 37 -8.49 -20.35 23.80
CA GLU A 37 -9.11 -19.65 24.93
C GLU A 37 -9.44 -18.18 24.65
N PHE A 38 -8.88 -17.60 23.58
CA PHE A 38 -9.15 -16.23 23.13
C PHE A 38 -10.07 -16.23 21.91
N GLY A 39 -10.94 -15.23 21.81
CA GLY A 39 -11.84 -15.06 20.67
C GLY A 39 -11.12 -14.53 19.42
N GLU A 40 -11.76 -14.63 18.25
CA GLU A 40 -11.16 -14.19 17.00
C GLU A 40 -10.88 -12.68 16.94
N ASP A 41 -11.62 -11.86 17.71
CA ASP A 41 -11.36 -10.41 17.80
C ASP A 41 -10.00 -10.12 18.45
N ASP A 42 -9.64 -10.84 19.52
CA ASP A 42 -8.31 -10.73 20.13
C ASP A 42 -7.23 -11.19 19.13
N GLN A 43 -7.50 -12.29 18.43
CA GLN A 43 -6.57 -12.86 17.46
C GLN A 43 -6.36 -11.95 16.24
N ILE A 44 -7.36 -11.17 15.84
CA ILE A 44 -7.25 -10.15 14.78
C ILE A 44 -6.21 -9.10 15.19
N HIS A 45 -6.29 -8.58 16.41
CA HIS A 45 -5.33 -7.61 16.92
C HIS A 45 -3.92 -8.21 17.06
N ALA A 46 -3.81 -9.47 17.49
CA ALA A 46 -2.54 -10.18 17.55
C ALA A 46 -1.91 -10.33 16.15
N ALA A 47 -2.71 -10.69 15.14
CA ALA A 47 -2.27 -10.76 13.75
C ALA A 47 -1.83 -9.38 13.24
N LYS A 48 -2.62 -8.32 13.48
CA LYS A 48 -2.23 -6.96 13.07
C LYS A 48 -0.90 -6.53 13.70
N LEU A 49 -0.70 -6.81 14.98
CA LEU A 49 0.55 -6.48 15.66
C LEU A 49 1.77 -7.20 15.07
N LEU A 50 1.62 -8.47 14.69
CA LEU A 50 2.66 -9.23 14.00
C LEU A 50 2.97 -8.68 12.61
N GLU A 51 1.94 -8.27 11.86
CA GLU A 51 2.12 -7.58 10.59
C GLU A 51 2.89 -6.27 10.78
N CYS A 52 2.45 -5.40 11.68
CA CYS A 52 3.12 -4.13 11.97
C CYS A 52 4.58 -4.38 12.35
N LEU A 53 4.87 -5.39 13.18
CA LEU A 53 6.24 -5.74 13.55
C LEU A 53 7.11 -6.11 12.35
N ILE A 54 6.59 -6.92 11.42
CA ILE A 54 7.32 -7.31 10.20
C ILE A 54 7.61 -6.08 9.34
N LEU A 55 6.61 -5.24 9.09
CA LEU A 55 6.73 -4.09 8.19
C LEU A 55 7.60 -2.98 8.78
N GLN A 56 7.45 -2.68 10.08
CA GLN A 56 8.23 -1.63 10.74
C GLN A 56 9.72 -2.00 10.87
N CYS A 57 10.03 -3.28 11.13
CA CYS A 57 11.39 -3.74 11.43
C CYS A 57 12.10 -4.33 10.21
N GLN A 58 11.83 -3.82 9.01
CA GLN A 58 12.37 -4.34 7.76
C GLN A 58 13.91 -4.40 7.77
N GLY A 59 14.48 -5.58 7.48
CA GLY A 59 15.93 -5.86 7.52
C GLY A 59 16.59 -5.90 8.91
N ARG A 60 15.81 -5.93 9.99
CA ARG A 60 16.31 -5.91 11.39
C ARG A 60 15.91 -7.12 12.23
N ILE A 61 15.04 -7.99 11.74
CA ILE A 61 14.44 -9.13 12.46
C ILE A 61 14.39 -10.41 11.60
N ASP A 62 15.33 -10.58 10.67
CA ASP A 62 15.37 -11.68 9.70
C ASP A 62 15.19 -13.08 10.32
N ASN A 63 15.71 -13.30 11.53
CA ASN A 63 15.61 -14.57 12.23
C ASN A 63 14.21 -14.88 12.78
N LEU A 64 13.38 -13.85 13.01
CA LEU A 64 12.04 -13.97 13.60
C LEU A 64 10.95 -14.14 12.54
N VAL A 65 11.14 -13.54 11.35
CA VAL A 65 10.12 -13.57 10.28
C VAL A 65 9.69 -15.00 9.92
N PRO A 66 10.58 -16.00 9.78
CA PRO A 66 10.17 -17.37 9.50
C PRO A 66 9.22 -17.97 10.54
N ASP A 67 9.48 -17.72 11.82
CA ASP A 67 8.67 -18.25 12.92
C ASP A 67 7.30 -17.55 13.00
N ILE A 68 7.25 -16.23 12.75
CA ILE A 68 6.00 -15.48 12.69
C ILE A 68 5.14 -15.96 11.51
N VAL A 69 5.74 -16.17 10.34
CA VAL A 69 5.03 -16.70 9.17
C VAL A 69 4.52 -18.11 9.44
N GLN A 70 5.33 -18.98 10.07
CA GLN A 70 4.89 -20.32 10.45
C GLN A 70 3.72 -20.28 11.44
N LEU A 71 3.76 -19.39 12.42
CA LEU A 71 2.67 -19.19 13.39
C LEU A 71 1.36 -18.79 12.68
N ALA A 72 1.42 -17.81 11.79
CA ALA A 72 0.27 -17.37 10.99
C ALA A 72 -0.28 -18.52 10.12
N MET A 73 0.59 -19.26 9.45
CA MET A 73 0.23 -20.44 8.64
C MET A 73 -0.46 -21.54 9.46
N THR A 74 0.01 -21.77 10.68
CA THR A 74 -0.61 -22.75 11.60
C THR A 74 -2.00 -22.30 12.04
N ARG A 75 -2.19 -21.03 12.38
CA ARG A 75 -3.52 -20.49 12.73
C ARG A 75 -4.47 -20.45 11.53
N LEU A 76 -3.93 -20.18 10.33
CA LEU A 76 -4.70 -20.13 9.09
C LEU A 76 -5.35 -21.49 8.73
N HIS A 77 -4.82 -22.59 9.27
CA HIS A 77 -5.32 -23.95 9.11
C HIS A 77 -6.42 -24.38 10.08
N GLN A 78 -6.70 -23.56 11.08
CA GLN A 78 -7.74 -23.84 12.06
C GLN A 78 -9.09 -23.29 11.56
N PRO A 79 -10.21 -23.78 12.11
CA PRO A 79 -11.53 -23.24 11.80
C PRO A 79 -11.61 -21.73 12.08
N PHE A 80 -12.53 -21.06 11.36
CA PHE A 80 -12.85 -19.65 11.55
C PHE A 80 -14.29 -19.47 12.00
N GLU A 81 -14.57 -18.41 12.74
CA GLU A 81 -15.94 -17.99 13.03
C GLU A 81 -16.57 -17.33 11.78
N ASP A 82 -17.85 -17.63 11.54
CA ASP A 82 -18.56 -17.05 10.40
C ASP A 82 -18.70 -15.53 10.57
N GLY A 83 -18.28 -14.78 9.55
CA GLY A 83 -18.41 -13.32 9.52
C GLY A 83 -17.27 -12.54 10.17
N LYS A 84 -16.23 -13.21 10.70
CA LYS A 84 -15.01 -12.56 11.23
C LYS A 84 -13.93 -12.39 10.17
N GLU A 85 -13.03 -11.43 10.40
CA GLU A 85 -11.99 -10.99 9.46
C GLU A 85 -10.59 -11.56 9.79
N LEU A 86 -10.51 -12.51 10.72
CA LEU A 86 -9.23 -13.09 11.14
C LEU A 86 -8.46 -13.74 9.98
N LYS A 87 -9.16 -14.44 9.08
CA LYS A 87 -8.53 -15.08 7.93
C LYS A 87 -7.81 -14.08 7.00
N PRO A 88 -8.47 -13.02 6.50
CA PRO A 88 -7.80 -11.89 5.84
C PRO A 88 -6.58 -11.36 6.60
N MET A 89 -6.72 -11.11 7.91
CA MET A 89 -5.62 -10.56 8.71
C MET A 89 -4.41 -11.48 8.81
N LEU A 90 -4.60 -12.79 8.93
CA LEU A 90 -3.50 -13.76 8.89
C LEU A 90 -2.83 -13.82 7.52
N LEU A 91 -3.58 -13.64 6.44
CA LEU A 91 -3.00 -13.51 5.10
C LEU A 91 -2.15 -12.25 4.97
N MET A 92 -2.53 -11.15 5.63
CA MET A 92 -1.75 -9.91 5.63
C MET A 92 -0.40 -10.08 6.34
N VAL A 93 -0.35 -10.80 7.47
CA VAL A 93 0.92 -11.22 8.12
C VAL A 93 1.82 -12.01 7.16
N ILE A 94 1.24 -12.95 6.40
CA ILE A 94 1.99 -13.74 5.42
C ILE A 94 2.48 -12.87 4.25
N CYS A 95 1.65 -11.94 3.78
CA CYS A 95 2.03 -10.96 2.75
C CYS A 95 3.15 -10.04 3.23
N ALA A 96 3.14 -9.62 4.50
CA ALA A 96 4.21 -8.87 5.13
C ALA A 96 5.53 -9.67 5.13
N GLY A 97 5.48 -10.95 5.45
CA GLY A 97 6.65 -11.84 5.35
C GLY A 97 7.21 -11.95 3.93
N LEU A 98 6.35 -12.04 2.92
CA LEU A 98 6.74 -12.04 1.51
C LEU A 98 7.34 -10.69 1.07
N TYR A 99 6.75 -9.58 1.52
CA TYR A 99 7.22 -8.22 1.24
C TYR A 99 8.56 -7.93 1.91
N TYR A 100 8.78 -8.45 3.12
CA TYR A 100 10.00 -8.27 3.90
C TYR A 100 11.25 -8.68 3.11
N ASN A 101 11.23 -9.90 2.56
CA ASN A 101 12.27 -10.45 1.69
C ASN A 101 11.70 -11.63 0.89
N SER A 102 11.37 -11.38 -0.38
CA SER A 102 10.72 -12.38 -1.23
C SER A 102 11.60 -13.59 -1.55
N GLU A 103 12.92 -13.41 -1.67
CA GLU A 103 13.86 -14.51 -1.91
C GLU A 103 13.95 -15.43 -0.69
N MET A 104 14.08 -14.86 0.50
CA MET A 104 14.05 -15.62 1.75
C MET A 104 12.71 -16.36 1.90
N PHE A 105 11.59 -15.67 1.66
CA PHE A 105 10.25 -16.24 1.80
C PHE A 105 10.03 -17.43 0.86
N VAL A 106 10.45 -17.33 -0.41
CA VAL A 106 10.33 -18.42 -1.39
C VAL A 106 11.18 -19.63 -0.99
N ASN A 107 12.36 -19.43 -0.41
CA ASN A 107 13.19 -20.51 0.11
C ASN A 107 12.62 -21.15 1.40
N LEU A 108 11.88 -20.38 2.19
CA LEU A 108 11.18 -20.83 3.39
C LEU A 108 9.91 -21.62 3.06
N ALA A 109 9.14 -21.19 2.06
CA ALA A 109 7.80 -21.71 1.80
C ALA A 109 7.69 -23.25 1.70
N PRO A 110 8.62 -23.98 1.06
CA PRO A 110 8.60 -25.44 1.03
C PRO A 110 8.76 -26.13 2.39
N GLN A 111 9.23 -25.41 3.40
CA GLN A 111 9.49 -25.91 4.76
C GLN A 111 8.30 -25.64 5.70
N LEU A 112 7.43 -24.70 5.34
CA LEU A 112 6.28 -24.32 6.15
C LEU A 112 5.25 -25.45 6.23
N GLN A 113 4.77 -25.71 7.43
CA GLN A 113 3.70 -26.67 7.69
C GLN A 113 2.33 -25.99 7.66
N PRO A 114 1.26 -26.70 7.25
CA PRO A 114 1.25 -28.14 6.90
C PRO A 114 1.42 -28.45 5.40
N HIS A 115 1.62 -27.44 4.54
CA HIS A 115 1.59 -27.63 3.09
C HIS A 115 2.93 -27.98 2.44
N GLY A 116 4.05 -27.72 3.10
CA GLY A 116 5.39 -27.98 2.59
C GLY A 116 5.59 -27.40 1.19
N ALA A 117 5.96 -28.24 0.22
CA ALA A 117 6.20 -27.80 -1.16
C ALA A 117 5.00 -27.10 -1.84
N ASN A 118 3.76 -27.31 -1.36
CA ASN A 118 2.57 -26.69 -1.95
C ASN A 118 2.16 -25.36 -1.26
N THR A 119 2.96 -24.85 -0.31
CA THR A 119 2.60 -23.65 0.48
C THR A 119 2.30 -22.43 -0.39
N LEU A 120 3.09 -22.15 -1.43
CA LEU A 120 2.85 -20.98 -2.29
C LEU A 120 1.53 -21.09 -3.06
N ASN A 121 1.17 -22.28 -3.56
CA ASN A 121 -0.12 -22.49 -4.23
C ASN A 121 -1.28 -22.30 -3.26
N TYR A 122 -1.14 -22.77 -2.02
CA TYR A 122 -2.14 -22.54 -0.99
C TYR A 122 -2.31 -21.04 -0.71
N ILE A 123 -1.22 -20.30 -0.50
CA ILE A 123 -1.28 -18.84 -0.24
C ILE A 123 -1.99 -18.11 -1.38
N VAL A 124 -1.66 -18.42 -2.64
CA VAL A 124 -2.33 -17.83 -3.81
C VAL A 124 -3.83 -18.16 -3.82
N ASN A 125 -4.20 -19.41 -3.54
CA ASN A 125 -5.61 -19.83 -3.46
C ASN A 125 -6.37 -19.05 -2.37
N GLU A 126 -5.78 -18.92 -1.18
CA GLU A 126 -6.41 -18.22 -0.06
C GLU A 126 -6.52 -16.71 -0.30
N LEU A 127 -5.54 -16.09 -0.95
CA LEU A 127 -5.59 -14.68 -1.36
C LEU A 127 -6.70 -14.44 -2.38
N ILE A 128 -6.80 -15.26 -3.43
CA ILE A 128 -7.88 -15.17 -4.43
C ILE A 128 -9.25 -15.35 -3.75
N ALA A 129 -9.38 -16.35 -2.87
CA ALA A 129 -10.63 -16.64 -2.19
C ALA A 129 -11.04 -15.52 -1.22
N SER A 130 -10.08 -14.78 -0.66
CA SER A 130 -10.33 -13.75 0.35
C SER A 130 -10.30 -12.32 -0.22
N ALA A 131 -9.96 -12.11 -1.49
CA ALA A 131 -9.77 -10.79 -2.10
C ALA A 131 -10.98 -9.86 -1.90
N HIS A 132 -12.21 -10.36 -2.08
CA HIS A 132 -13.44 -9.58 -1.91
C HIS A 132 -13.70 -9.13 -0.45
N LYS A 133 -13.02 -9.74 0.53
CA LYS A 133 -13.12 -9.37 1.95
C LYS A 133 -12.10 -8.29 2.35
N LEU A 134 -11.14 -7.98 1.49
CA LEU A 134 -10.14 -6.94 1.75
C LEU A 134 -10.77 -5.58 1.45
N THR A 135 -11.16 -4.88 2.51
CA THR A 135 -11.93 -3.62 2.44
C THR A 135 -11.09 -2.38 2.74
N GLY A 136 -9.91 -2.55 3.34
CA GLY A 136 -8.97 -1.49 3.68
C GLY A 136 -8.09 -1.00 2.53
N ILE A 137 -7.44 0.15 2.71
CA ILE A 137 -6.45 0.67 1.74
C ILE A 137 -5.16 -0.14 1.87
N HIS A 138 -4.72 -0.35 3.11
CA HIS A 138 -3.51 -1.10 3.44
C HIS A 138 -3.61 -2.55 2.94
N ASP A 139 -4.67 -3.25 3.32
CA ASP A 139 -4.89 -4.65 2.98
C ASP A 139 -4.90 -4.92 1.47
N ARG A 140 -5.59 -4.06 0.70
CA ARG A 140 -5.63 -4.18 -0.76
C ARG A 140 -4.25 -3.96 -1.36
N LYS A 141 -3.54 -2.92 -0.91
CA LYS A 141 -2.18 -2.60 -1.34
C LYS A 141 -1.24 -3.79 -1.11
N MET A 142 -1.28 -4.38 0.08
CA MET A 142 -0.50 -5.56 0.46
C MET A 142 -0.80 -6.78 -0.42
N ALA A 143 -2.07 -7.12 -0.62
CA ALA A 143 -2.47 -8.26 -1.44
C ALA A 143 -2.07 -8.10 -2.91
N ILE A 144 -2.23 -6.90 -3.49
CA ILE A 144 -1.82 -6.61 -4.87
C ILE A 144 -0.30 -6.79 -5.02
N ILE A 145 0.49 -6.23 -4.09
CA ILE A 145 1.96 -6.33 -4.13
C ILE A 145 2.40 -7.79 -3.98
N ALA A 146 1.77 -8.56 -3.10
CA ALA A 146 2.05 -9.98 -2.90
C ALA A 146 1.79 -10.80 -4.18
N LEU A 147 0.60 -10.69 -4.77
CA LEU A 147 0.24 -11.41 -6.01
C LEU A 147 1.16 -11.02 -7.18
N CYS A 148 1.46 -9.73 -7.33
CA CYS A 148 2.40 -9.25 -8.34
C CYS A 148 3.82 -9.79 -8.12
N THR A 149 4.27 -9.85 -6.87
CA THR A 149 5.60 -10.37 -6.51
C THR A 149 5.70 -11.86 -6.85
N LEU A 150 4.68 -12.65 -6.53
CA LEU A 150 4.64 -14.08 -6.87
C LEU A 150 4.58 -14.30 -8.39
N ALA A 151 3.83 -13.48 -9.14
CA ALA A 151 3.76 -13.59 -10.59
C ALA A 151 5.10 -13.31 -11.29
N LYS A 152 5.88 -12.37 -10.75
CA LYS A 152 7.23 -12.02 -11.26
C LYS A 152 8.30 -13.07 -11.00
N LEU A 153 8.04 -14.07 -10.15
CA LEU A 153 9.00 -15.13 -9.88
C LEU A 153 9.36 -15.87 -11.17
N ALA A 154 10.59 -16.40 -11.20
CA ALA A 154 11.03 -17.27 -12.29
C ALA A 154 10.12 -18.51 -12.35
N PRO A 155 9.84 -19.08 -13.54
CA PRO A 155 8.84 -20.15 -13.70
C PRO A 155 9.04 -21.36 -12.77
N GLN A 156 10.28 -21.68 -12.39
CA GLN A 156 10.59 -22.79 -11.48
C GLN A 156 10.30 -22.52 -9.99
N LEU A 157 10.19 -21.25 -9.59
CA LEU A 157 9.87 -20.83 -8.22
C LEU A 157 8.45 -20.28 -8.09
N ARG A 158 7.80 -19.99 -9.22
CA ARG A 158 6.44 -19.46 -9.27
C ARG A 158 5.42 -20.54 -8.84
N PRO A 159 4.44 -20.22 -7.98
CA PRO A 159 3.34 -21.12 -7.72
C PRO A 159 2.56 -21.44 -9.01
N SER A 160 2.39 -22.72 -9.33
CA SER A 160 1.74 -23.18 -10.56
C SER A 160 0.31 -22.66 -10.72
N LEU A 161 -0.36 -22.37 -9.61
CA LEU A 161 -1.71 -21.81 -9.60
C LEU A 161 -1.78 -20.46 -10.32
N ILE A 162 -0.69 -19.67 -10.34
CA ILE A 162 -0.64 -18.42 -11.10
C ILE A 162 -0.76 -18.68 -12.60
N ASP A 163 -0.07 -19.70 -13.11
CA ASP A 163 -0.15 -20.06 -14.53
C ASP A 163 -1.47 -20.76 -14.87
N GLU A 164 -1.96 -21.63 -13.99
CA GLU A 164 -3.19 -22.39 -14.18
C GLU A 164 -4.46 -21.53 -14.12
N GLN A 165 -4.46 -20.49 -13.27
CA GLN A 165 -5.60 -19.59 -13.04
C GLN A 165 -5.29 -18.14 -13.41
N ALA A 166 -4.35 -17.91 -14.34
CA ALA A 166 -3.89 -16.57 -14.71
C ALA A 166 -5.04 -15.56 -14.96
N PRO A 167 -6.10 -15.87 -15.74
CA PRO A 167 -7.20 -14.92 -15.92
C PRO A 167 -7.89 -14.54 -14.61
N LYS A 168 -8.07 -15.50 -13.69
CA LYS A 168 -8.72 -15.26 -12.40
C LYS A 168 -7.83 -14.49 -11.43
N VAL A 169 -6.53 -14.80 -11.39
CA VAL A 169 -5.54 -14.03 -10.63
C VAL A 169 -5.57 -12.57 -11.06
N ASN A 170 -5.53 -12.31 -12.37
CA ASN A 170 -5.55 -10.95 -12.88
C ASN A 170 -6.88 -10.24 -12.60
N GLU A 171 -8.01 -10.95 -12.72
CA GLU A 171 -9.33 -10.43 -12.35
C GLU A 171 -9.39 -9.95 -10.90
N GLU A 172 -8.87 -10.73 -9.95
CA GLU A 172 -8.82 -10.31 -8.54
C GLU A 172 -7.89 -9.13 -8.30
N ILE A 173 -6.71 -9.09 -8.95
CA ILE A 173 -5.80 -7.94 -8.84
C ILE A 173 -6.47 -6.66 -9.36
N VAL A 174 -7.17 -6.74 -10.50
CA VAL A 174 -7.91 -5.61 -11.07
C VAL A 174 -9.04 -5.15 -10.15
N ALA A 175 -9.78 -6.09 -9.55
CA ALA A 175 -10.84 -5.76 -8.58
C ALA A 175 -10.28 -5.10 -7.31
N LEU A 176 -9.14 -5.58 -6.80
CA LEU A 176 -8.44 -4.97 -5.67
C LEU A 176 -7.93 -3.56 -6.01
N LEU A 177 -7.39 -3.34 -7.21
CA LEU A 177 -6.94 -2.02 -7.66
C LEU A 177 -8.10 -1.03 -7.81
N ASP A 178 -9.24 -1.46 -8.35
CA ASP A 178 -10.46 -0.65 -8.44
C ASP A 178 -11.00 -0.28 -7.04
N GLY A 179 -11.05 -1.26 -6.12
CA GLY A 179 -11.43 -1.02 -4.73
C GLY A 179 -10.46 -0.08 -4.00
N LEU A 180 -9.15 -0.25 -4.24
CA LEU A 180 -8.11 0.61 -3.67
C LEU A 180 -8.26 2.05 -4.17
N GLN A 181 -8.46 2.26 -5.47
CA GLN A 181 -8.66 3.60 -6.04
C GLN A 181 -9.85 4.31 -5.39
N LYS A 182 -10.98 3.60 -5.25
CA LYS A 182 -12.19 4.14 -4.63
C LYS A 182 -11.98 4.48 -3.16
N ALA A 183 -11.32 3.60 -2.41
CA ALA A 183 -11.04 3.83 -0.99
C ALA A 183 -10.10 5.04 -0.79
N MET A 184 -9.04 5.15 -1.59
CA MET A 184 -8.12 6.30 -1.55
C MET A 184 -8.82 7.61 -1.91
N LYS A 185 -9.70 7.61 -2.93
CA LYS A 185 -10.50 8.78 -3.31
C LYS A 185 -11.43 9.21 -2.16
N SER A 186 -12.15 8.27 -1.56
CA SER A 186 -13.03 8.55 -0.41
C SER A 186 -12.25 9.10 0.79
N GLN A 187 -11.04 8.58 1.06
CA GLN A 187 -10.19 9.08 2.14
C GLN A 187 -9.71 10.51 1.85
N ALA A 188 -9.32 10.82 0.62
CA ALA A 188 -8.91 12.16 0.22
C ALA A 188 -10.06 13.17 0.31
N GLU A 189 -11.25 12.81 -0.18
CA GLU A 189 -12.44 13.65 -0.10
C GLU A 189 -12.82 13.94 1.37
N SER A 190 -12.74 12.94 2.24
CA SER A 190 -12.99 13.11 3.68
C SER A 190 -12.00 14.08 4.33
N ARG A 191 -10.70 13.92 4.04
CA ARG A 191 -9.65 14.81 4.57
C ARG A 191 -9.84 16.26 4.11
N LEU A 192 -10.14 16.47 2.82
CA LEU A 192 -10.42 17.81 2.30
C LEU A 192 -11.66 18.44 2.92
N ALA A 193 -12.72 17.65 3.14
CA ALA A 193 -13.93 18.12 3.78
C ALA A 193 -13.69 18.53 5.24
N GLU A 194 -12.79 17.83 5.93
CA GLU A 194 -12.36 18.13 7.29
C GLU A 194 -11.48 19.39 7.37
N GLU A 195 -10.47 19.50 6.49
CA GLU A 195 -9.65 20.72 6.37
C GLU A 195 -10.53 21.96 6.11
N LYS A 196 -11.53 21.85 5.22
CA LYS A 196 -12.48 22.96 4.95
C LYS A 196 -13.36 23.31 6.16
N ARG A 197 -13.68 22.35 7.03
CA ARG A 197 -14.45 22.62 8.26
C ARG A 197 -13.60 23.33 9.29
N GLN A 198 -12.36 22.88 9.49
CA GLN A 198 -11.40 23.53 10.39
C GLN A 198 -11.09 24.96 9.94
N GLU A 199 -10.91 25.21 8.64
CA GLU A 199 -10.73 26.57 8.10
C GLU A 199 -11.95 27.48 8.32
N GLN A 200 -13.17 26.93 8.36
CA GLN A 200 -14.40 27.67 8.65
C GLN A 200 -14.63 27.92 10.14
N GLU A 201 -14.13 27.04 11.01
CA GLU A 201 -14.21 27.21 12.47
C GLU A 201 -13.16 28.21 13.00
N ASP A 202 -12.00 28.32 12.34
CA ASP A 202 -10.96 29.30 12.68
C ASP A 202 -11.19 30.70 12.06
N SER A 203 -12.17 30.87 11.16
CA SER A 203 -12.50 32.14 10.51
C SER A 203 -13.88 32.67 10.92
N GLU A 204 -14.01 33.16 12.16
CA GLU A 204 -15.17 33.98 12.57
C GLU A 204 -15.23 35.39 11.92
N ASP A 205 -14.43 35.69 10.88
CA ASP A 205 -14.56 36.95 10.12
C ASP A 205 -13.81 36.89 8.77
N ASP A 206 -14.44 36.34 7.71
CA ASP A 206 -14.48 37.01 6.40
C ASP A 206 -15.45 36.27 5.45
N GLU A 207 -16.55 36.96 5.12
CA GLU A 207 -17.43 36.58 4.02
C GLU A 207 -16.71 36.70 2.67
N GLU A 208 -17.08 35.81 1.73
CA GLU A 208 -16.79 35.84 0.29
C GLU A 208 -15.39 35.39 -0.17
N ARG A 209 -15.33 34.13 -0.64
CA ARG A 209 -14.95 33.78 -2.03
C ARG A 209 -15.01 32.28 -2.24
N GLU A 210 -15.85 31.82 -3.15
CA GLU A 210 -15.45 30.74 -4.07
C GLU A 210 -16.11 31.05 -5.44
N GLU A 211 -15.30 31.63 -6.34
CA GLU A 211 -15.60 31.77 -7.75
C GLU A 211 -15.48 30.40 -8.43
N ASP A 212 -16.54 30.06 -9.18
CA ASP A 212 -16.60 29.20 -10.37
C ASP A 212 -15.25 28.72 -10.92
N LEU A 213 -15.00 27.41 -10.85
CA LEU A 213 -14.23 26.68 -11.86
C LEU A 213 -14.82 25.28 -12.04
N ALA A 214 -15.95 25.20 -12.75
CA ALA A 214 -16.46 23.93 -13.28
C ALA A 214 -16.92 24.14 -14.73
N ASP A 215 -15.96 24.11 -15.67
CA ASP A 215 -16.25 23.67 -17.04
C ASP A 215 -14.99 23.20 -17.76
N SER A 216 -14.83 21.88 -17.89
CA SER A 216 -14.44 21.27 -19.16
C SER A 216 -14.80 19.78 -19.15
N GLU A 217 -15.92 19.49 -19.80
CA GLU A 217 -16.32 18.20 -20.37
C GLU A 217 -15.14 17.51 -21.08
N ASP A 218 -14.64 16.42 -20.50
CA ASP A 218 -14.04 15.29 -21.21
C ASP A 218 -14.36 14.04 -20.37
N GLU A 219 -14.79 12.95 -21.00
CA GLU A 219 -15.23 11.68 -20.38
C GLU A 219 -14.07 10.93 -19.64
N ILE A 220 -13.50 11.57 -18.65
CA ILE A 220 -12.58 11.04 -17.65
C ILE A 220 -13.30 11.25 -16.32
N ASP A 221 -13.42 10.20 -15.50
CA ASP A 221 -14.03 10.29 -14.16
C ASP A 221 -13.42 11.48 -13.40
N GLU A 222 -14.19 12.56 -13.27
CA GLU A 222 -13.74 13.87 -12.77
C GLU A 222 -13.03 13.73 -11.43
N GLY A 223 -13.52 12.83 -10.57
CA GLY A 223 -12.90 12.64 -9.26
C GLY A 223 -11.64 11.77 -9.25
N THR A 224 -11.32 11.05 -10.33
CA THR A 224 -9.96 10.46 -10.50
C THR A 224 -8.95 11.55 -10.84
N LEU A 225 -9.33 12.53 -11.65
CA LEU A 225 -8.48 13.68 -11.97
C LEU A 225 -8.29 14.57 -10.75
N GLU A 226 -9.36 14.85 -10.01
CA GLU A 226 -9.33 15.65 -8.78
C GLU A 226 -8.48 15.01 -7.68
N TYR A 227 -8.58 13.69 -7.49
CA TYR A 227 -7.70 12.93 -6.58
C TYR A 227 -6.22 13.00 -7.01
N LEU A 228 -5.94 12.77 -8.29
CA LEU A 228 -4.55 12.85 -8.80
C LEU A 228 -4.01 14.28 -8.69
N GLU A 229 -4.87 15.29 -8.84
CA GLU A 229 -4.52 16.69 -8.65
C GLU A 229 -4.29 17.03 -7.17
N THR A 230 -5.10 16.52 -6.24
CA THR A 230 -4.85 16.67 -4.79
C THR A 230 -3.54 16.02 -4.38
N LEU A 231 -3.29 14.80 -4.89
CA LEU A 231 -2.01 14.12 -4.66
C LEU A 231 -0.83 14.96 -5.18
N ALA A 232 -0.97 15.59 -6.35
CA ALA A 232 0.02 16.51 -6.90
C ALA A 232 0.13 17.84 -6.12
N LYS A 233 -0.97 18.35 -5.53
CA LYS A 233 -1.00 19.57 -4.71
C LYS A 233 -0.33 19.36 -3.35
N HIS A 234 -0.62 18.26 -2.65
CA HIS A 234 0.07 17.91 -1.40
C HIS A 234 1.58 17.77 -1.60
N GLN A 235 2.01 17.22 -2.76
CA GLN A 235 3.43 17.12 -3.13
C GLN A 235 4.11 18.49 -3.27
N ARG A 236 3.43 19.50 -3.80
CA ARG A 236 3.96 20.88 -3.89
C ARG A 236 4.08 21.57 -2.53
N LYS A 237 3.21 21.23 -1.57
CA LYS A 237 3.20 21.82 -0.22
C LYS A 237 4.33 21.25 0.65
N ALA A 238 4.61 19.94 0.55
CA ALA A 238 5.71 19.29 1.27
C ALA A 238 7.12 19.73 0.80
N GLY A 239 7.28 20.17 -0.45
CA GLY A 239 8.55 20.69 -0.97
C GLY A 239 8.90 22.12 -0.52
N ARG A 240 7.98 22.84 0.16
CA ARG A 240 8.15 24.25 0.55
C ARG A 240 8.45 24.48 2.03
N THR A 241 8.45 23.43 2.86
CA THR A 241 8.75 23.52 4.30
C THR A 241 10.24 23.38 4.64
N SER A 242 11.12 23.21 3.65
CA SER A 242 12.57 23.18 3.86
C SER A 242 13.23 24.52 3.52
N GLU A 243 12.79 25.64 4.09
CA GLU A 243 13.61 26.88 4.11
C GLU A 243 13.13 27.85 5.20
N THR A 244 13.87 27.88 6.33
CA THR A 244 13.96 28.95 7.36
C THR A 244 12.68 29.45 8.05
N ASN A 245 12.58 29.29 9.38
CA ASN A 245 13.11 30.27 10.33
C ASN A 245 13.07 29.78 11.78
N THR A 246 14.09 30.17 12.54
CA THR A 246 14.28 29.96 13.97
C THR A 246 13.53 30.98 14.82
N GLY A 247 12.87 30.51 15.88
CA GLY A 247 12.55 31.26 17.10
C GLY A 247 11.19 31.97 17.12
N ASP A 248 10.23 31.46 17.90
CA ASP A 248 9.97 32.00 19.24
C ASP A 248 9.16 30.99 20.06
N THR A 249 9.50 30.89 21.34
CA THR A 249 8.82 30.07 22.36
C THR A 249 7.72 30.90 22.98
N GLU A 250 6.46 30.56 22.71
CA GLU A 250 5.32 30.96 23.52
C GLU A 250 4.56 29.69 23.88
N GLU A 251 4.68 29.31 25.15
CA GLU A 251 3.90 28.24 25.78
C GLU A 251 2.41 28.58 25.66
N THR A 252 1.69 27.81 24.85
CA THR A 252 0.23 27.79 24.88
C THR A 252 -0.18 26.43 25.41
N ASP A 253 -0.38 26.35 26.72
CA ASP A 253 -1.14 25.29 27.38
C ASP A 253 -2.58 25.33 26.81
N SER A 254 -2.81 24.62 25.72
CA SER A 254 -4.14 24.16 25.35
C SER A 254 -4.20 22.67 25.71
N GLU A 255 -4.52 22.38 26.97
CA GLU A 255 -5.16 21.12 27.32
C GLU A 255 -6.56 21.13 26.71
N THR A 256 -6.61 20.92 25.40
CA THR A 256 -7.82 20.45 24.74
C THR A 256 -7.75 18.93 24.83
N ASP A 257 -8.46 18.37 25.81
CA ASP A 257 -8.97 17.00 25.76
C ASP A 257 -9.95 16.93 24.58
N ASP A 258 -9.42 17.04 23.36
CA ASP A 258 -10.07 16.53 22.17
C ASP A 258 -9.83 15.02 22.20
N ASP A 259 -10.66 14.36 23.00
CA ASP A 259 -11.11 13.00 22.74
C ASP A 259 -11.88 13.02 21.40
N GLU A 260 -11.15 13.32 20.31
CA GLU A 260 -11.61 13.08 18.95
C GLU A 260 -11.88 11.58 18.88
N ASP A 261 -13.15 11.28 18.64
CA ASP A 261 -13.71 9.96 18.32
C ASP A 261 -13.12 9.48 16.98
N TRP A 262 -11.78 9.38 16.90
CA TRP A 262 -11.11 8.48 15.97
C TRP A 262 -11.75 7.13 16.19
N ASP A 263 -12.20 6.46 15.13
CA ASP A 263 -12.56 5.04 15.16
C ASP A 263 -11.30 4.22 15.60
N ASP A 264 -10.98 4.25 16.89
CA ASP A 264 -9.81 3.66 17.58
C ASP A 264 -9.80 2.13 17.47
N ASP A 265 -10.95 1.55 17.11
CA ASP A 265 -11.12 0.12 16.87
C ASP A 265 -10.86 -0.30 15.41
N SER A 266 -10.62 0.65 14.49
CA SER A 266 -10.31 0.31 13.09
C SER A 266 -8.91 -0.27 12.96
N ILE A 267 -8.81 -1.49 12.43
CA ILE A 267 -7.52 -2.16 12.17
C ILE A 267 -6.65 -1.38 11.16
N GLU A 268 -7.27 -0.56 10.31
CA GLU A 268 -6.56 0.31 9.35
C GLU A 268 -5.94 1.55 10.01
N ALA A 269 -6.26 1.86 11.27
CA ALA A 269 -5.63 2.97 12.00
C ALA A 269 -4.16 2.70 12.37
N TYR A 270 -3.74 1.42 12.36
CA TYR A 270 -2.38 1.02 12.71
C TYR A 270 -1.42 1.14 11.51
N TYR A 271 -1.00 2.38 11.24
CA TYR A 271 -0.08 2.72 10.13
C TYR A 271 1.25 1.98 10.18
N THR A 272 1.80 1.69 9.02
CA THR A 272 3.12 1.07 8.83
C THR A 272 3.88 1.77 7.71
N PRO A 273 5.19 1.50 7.52
CA PRO A 273 5.98 2.20 6.49
C PRO A 273 5.50 1.94 5.06
N ILE A 274 4.65 0.93 4.83
CA ILE A 274 4.05 0.73 3.50
C ILE A 274 2.93 1.72 3.22
N ASP A 275 2.36 2.37 4.24
CA ASP A 275 1.24 3.29 4.12
C ASP A 275 1.68 4.72 3.79
N ASP A 276 2.98 5.01 3.93
CA ASP A 276 3.55 6.31 3.59
C ASP A 276 3.35 6.68 2.10
N ASP A 277 3.18 7.96 1.82
CA ASP A 277 3.02 8.49 0.45
C ASP A 277 4.25 8.28 -0.45
N ASP A 278 5.42 8.07 0.16
CA ASP A 278 6.68 7.73 -0.52
C ASP A 278 6.90 6.23 -0.68
N ALA A 279 6.06 5.39 -0.08
CA ALA A 279 6.18 3.96 -0.14
C ALA A 279 5.79 3.39 -1.52
N THR A 280 5.99 2.08 -1.66
CA THR A 280 5.69 1.32 -2.88
C THR A 280 4.24 1.50 -3.32
N ASP A 281 3.99 2.06 -4.50
CA ASP A 281 2.64 2.22 -5.05
C ASP A 281 2.15 0.95 -5.76
N ALA A 282 1.03 0.37 -5.32
CA ALA A 282 0.46 -0.86 -5.88
C ALA A 282 0.10 -0.74 -7.37
N PHE A 283 -0.37 0.42 -7.83
CA PHE A 283 -0.68 0.65 -9.25
C PHE A 283 0.58 0.62 -10.11
N VAL A 284 1.68 1.20 -9.60
CA VAL A 284 3.00 1.16 -10.24
C VAL A 284 3.52 -0.27 -10.26
N VAL A 285 3.45 -0.98 -9.13
CA VAL A 285 3.89 -2.38 -9.04
C VAL A 285 3.16 -3.28 -10.02
N TYR A 286 1.85 -3.12 -10.16
CA TYR A 286 1.07 -3.89 -11.13
C TYR A 286 1.51 -3.60 -12.57
N LYS A 287 1.68 -2.33 -12.92
CA LYS A 287 2.16 -1.92 -14.25
C LYS A 287 3.53 -2.50 -14.58
N GLU A 288 4.48 -2.34 -13.65
CA GLU A 288 5.83 -2.87 -13.78
C GLU A 288 5.84 -4.40 -13.87
N THR A 289 4.89 -5.07 -13.21
CA THR A 289 4.75 -6.53 -13.29
C THR A 289 4.35 -6.98 -14.69
N LEU A 290 3.36 -6.32 -15.32
CA LEU A 290 2.98 -6.61 -16.71
C LEU A 290 4.14 -6.34 -17.68
N GLU A 291 4.88 -5.25 -17.50
CA GLU A 291 6.04 -4.90 -18.32
C GLU A 291 7.23 -5.85 -18.12
N ALA A 292 7.44 -6.35 -16.90
CA ALA A 292 8.45 -7.35 -16.60
C ALA A 292 8.10 -8.67 -17.29
N LEU A 293 6.86 -9.13 -17.18
CA LEU A 293 6.37 -10.34 -17.83
C LEU A 293 6.41 -10.23 -19.36
N GLN A 294 6.17 -9.05 -19.93
CA GLN A 294 6.34 -8.84 -21.37
C GLN A 294 7.75 -9.20 -21.86
N LYS A 295 8.78 -8.98 -21.02
CA LYS A 295 10.18 -9.26 -21.35
C LYS A 295 10.59 -10.67 -20.99
N SER A 296 10.09 -11.21 -19.88
CA SER A 296 10.55 -12.50 -19.32
C SER A 296 9.67 -13.69 -19.68
N ASP A 297 8.36 -13.50 -19.83
CA ASP A 297 7.36 -14.56 -19.97
C ASP A 297 6.09 -14.04 -20.67
N GLU A 298 6.19 -13.84 -21.98
CA GLU A 298 5.09 -13.31 -22.81
C GLU A 298 3.86 -14.23 -22.78
N ARG A 299 4.06 -15.54 -22.59
CA ARG A 299 2.96 -16.51 -22.49
C ARG A 299 2.12 -16.24 -21.24
N LEU A 300 2.75 -16.09 -20.07
CA LEU A 300 2.00 -15.77 -18.85
C LEU A 300 1.33 -14.40 -18.97
N LEU A 301 2.00 -13.40 -19.53
CA LEU A 301 1.39 -12.09 -19.77
C LEU A 301 0.09 -12.23 -20.59
N MET A 302 0.15 -12.92 -21.73
CA MET A 302 -1.05 -13.15 -22.55
C MET A 302 -2.15 -13.86 -21.76
N ALA A 303 -1.81 -14.87 -20.95
CA ALA A 303 -2.78 -15.60 -20.14
C ALA A 303 -3.43 -14.73 -19.05
N LEU A 304 -2.66 -13.85 -18.39
CA LEU A 304 -3.18 -12.89 -17.39
C LEU A 304 -4.11 -11.86 -18.04
N THR A 305 -3.74 -11.35 -19.21
CA THR A 305 -4.48 -10.25 -19.86
C THR A 305 -5.64 -10.71 -20.76
N THR A 306 -5.79 -12.02 -20.98
CA THR A 306 -6.89 -12.55 -21.78
C THR A 306 -8.19 -12.47 -20.97
N CYS A 307 -9.10 -11.60 -21.38
CA CYS A 307 -10.40 -11.43 -20.77
C CYS A 307 -11.51 -11.48 -21.84
N PRO A 308 -12.30 -12.57 -21.92
CA PRO A 308 -13.38 -12.67 -22.92
C PRO A 308 -14.63 -11.89 -22.54
N ASP A 309 -14.79 -11.54 -21.26
CA ASP A 309 -15.92 -10.77 -20.74
C ASP A 309 -15.69 -9.27 -20.99
N ALA A 310 -16.64 -8.62 -21.65
CA ALA A 310 -16.51 -7.23 -22.09
C ALA A 310 -16.46 -6.23 -20.92
N ASP A 311 -17.22 -6.48 -19.85
CA ASP A 311 -17.28 -5.59 -18.69
C ASP A 311 -15.97 -5.67 -17.90
N LYS A 312 -15.47 -6.89 -17.70
CA LYS A 312 -14.16 -7.13 -17.06
C LYS A 312 -13.00 -6.61 -17.91
N ALA A 313 -13.07 -6.75 -19.23
CA ALA A 313 -12.08 -6.18 -20.14
C ALA A 313 -12.07 -4.64 -20.06
N SER A 314 -13.24 -4.01 -20.01
CA SER A 314 -13.37 -2.56 -19.82
C SER A 314 -12.78 -2.10 -18.47
N ALA A 315 -13.11 -2.78 -17.38
CA ALA A 315 -12.54 -2.50 -16.06
C ALA A 315 -11.01 -2.62 -16.05
N PHE A 316 -10.47 -3.68 -16.68
CA PHE A 316 -9.03 -3.85 -16.83
C PHE A 316 -8.39 -2.69 -17.61
N GLN A 317 -8.98 -2.25 -18.73
CA GLN A 317 -8.46 -1.11 -19.49
C GLN A 317 -8.47 0.19 -18.68
N ARG A 318 -9.53 0.44 -17.89
CA ARG A 318 -9.56 1.61 -16.98
C ARG A 318 -8.42 1.58 -15.97
N ILE A 319 -8.21 0.43 -15.32
CA ILE A 319 -7.10 0.27 -14.37
C ILE A 319 -5.74 0.45 -15.03
N LEU A 320 -5.55 -0.04 -16.27
CA LEU A 320 -4.31 0.21 -17.02
C LEU A 320 -4.04 1.70 -17.27
N THR A 321 -5.08 2.48 -17.55
CA THR A 321 -4.97 3.94 -17.68
C THR A 321 -4.51 4.58 -16.38
N VAL A 322 -5.15 4.25 -15.26
CA VAL A 322 -4.79 4.76 -13.91
C VAL A 322 -3.36 4.38 -13.56
N CYS A 323 -2.97 3.12 -13.79
CA CYS A 323 -1.60 2.65 -13.63
C CYS A 323 -0.59 3.49 -14.45
N GLY A 324 -0.91 3.83 -15.70
CA GLY A 324 -0.08 4.68 -16.55
C GLY A 324 0.10 6.09 -15.99
N GLN A 325 -0.98 6.67 -15.45
CA GLN A 325 -0.95 7.98 -14.78
C GLN A 325 -0.09 7.94 -13.51
N ARG A 326 -0.27 6.93 -12.66
CA ARG A 326 0.50 6.74 -11.42
C ARG A 326 2.00 6.54 -11.68
N VAL A 327 2.36 5.77 -12.71
CA VAL A 327 3.76 5.63 -13.16
C VAL A 327 4.34 6.97 -13.63
N SER A 328 3.56 7.76 -14.37
CA SER A 328 4.00 9.07 -14.86
C SER A 328 4.22 10.06 -13.70
N LEU A 329 3.31 10.07 -12.73
CA LEU A 329 3.41 10.88 -11.51
C LEU A 329 4.63 10.46 -10.66
N ALA A 330 4.87 9.17 -10.47
CA ALA A 330 6.05 8.67 -9.76
C ALA A 330 7.36 9.06 -10.46
N LYS A 331 7.39 9.07 -11.80
CA LYS A 331 8.56 9.56 -12.57
C LYS A 331 8.77 11.06 -12.39
N SER A 332 7.71 11.87 -12.44
CA SER A 332 7.79 13.31 -12.19
C SER A 332 8.33 13.60 -10.79
N LYS A 333 7.84 12.91 -9.76
CA LYS A 333 8.33 13.03 -8.37
C LYS A 333 9.83 12.76 -8.26
N LYS A 334 10.33 11.70 -8.92
CA LYS A 334 11.77 11.38 -8.96
C LYS A 334 12.60 12.47 -9.65
N VAL A 335 12.08 13.11 -10.70
CA VAL A 335 12.76 14.22 -11.39
C VAL A 335 12.81 15.48 -10.51
N GLU A 336 11.72 15.79 -9.80
CA GLU A 336 11.69 16.91 -8.85
C GLU A 336 12.67 16.71 -7.69
N GLN A 337 12.71 15.53 -7.09
CA GLN A 337 13.65 15.18 -6.01
C GLN A 337 15.12 15.25 -6.45
N GLN A 338 15.41 15.08 -7.75
CA GLN A 338 16.75 15.22 -8.32
C GLN A 338 17.13 16.67 -8.65
N GLY A 339 16.32 17.65 -8.22
CA GLY A 339 16.58 19.08 -8.41
C GLY A 339 16.00 19.66 -9.71
N GLY A 340 15.10 18.94 -10.38
CA GLY A 340 14.48 19.38 -11.63
C GLY A 340 15.46 19.47 -12.80
N TYR A 341 15.03 20.10 -13.89
CA TYR A 341 15.92 20.36 -15.03
C TYR A 341 16.95 21.43 -14.61
N ALA A 342 18.22 21.05 -14.50
CA ALA A 342 19.29 22.01 -14.24
C ALA A 342 19.41 22.97 -15.44
N PHE A 343 18.84 24.17 -15.31
CA PHE A 343 19.11 25.25 -16.24
C PHE A 343 20.59 25.60 -16.13
N ASN A 344 21.37 25.16 -17.11
CA ASN A 344 22.74 25.61 -17.23
C ASN A 344 22.72 27.12 -17.55
N VAL A 345 23.06 27.94 -16.57
CA VAL A 345 23.07 29.41 -16.67
C VAL A 345 24.08 29.89 -17.72
N ASP A 346 25.09 29.05 -18.03
CA ASP A 346 26.09 29.30 -19.07
C ASP A 346 25.70 28.67 -20.43
N ALA A 347 24.57 27.98 -20.53
CA ALA A 347 24.09 27.51 -21.83
C ALA A 347 23.68 28.73 -22.68
N PRO A 348 24.24 28.89 -23.89
CA PRO A 348 23.87 30.00 -24.75
C PRO A 348 22.37 29.95 -25.03
N VAL A 349 21.66 31.04 -24.74
CA VAL A 349 20.24 31.19 -25.06
C VAL A 349 20.07 30.90 -26.56
N PRO A 350 19.34 29.85 -26.95
CA PRO A 350 19.19 29.52 -28.36
C PRO A 350 18.52 30.69 -29.07
N THR A 351 19.23 31.35 -29.98
CA THR A 351 18.70 32.49 -30.76
C THR A 351 17.67 32.06 -31.81
N SER A 352 17.43 30.76 -31.94
CA SER A 352 16.41 30.20 -32.83
C SER A 352 15.86 28.91 -32.22
N PHE A 353 14.55 28.91 -31.93
CA PHE A 353 13.80 27.71 -31.60
C PHE A 353 13.21 27.15 -32.89
N ASN A 354 13.64 25.96 -33.31
CA ASN A 354 13.08 25.31 -34.50
C ASN A 354 11.92 24.41 -34.09
N PHE A 355 10.69 24.86 -34.35
CA PHE A 355 9.47 24.06 -34.12
C PHE A 355 9.22 22.99 -35.18
N SER A 356 10.08 22.86 -36.20
CA SER A 356 9.99 21.85 -37.23
C SER A 356 11.13 20.84 -37.09
N GLY A 357 10.82 19.64 -36.59
CA GLY A 357 11.79 18.58 -36.28
C GLY A 357 12.49 17.95 -37.49
N GLY A 358 13.30 18.73 -38.21
CA GLY A 358 14.18 18.26 -39.27
C GLY A 358 15.66 18.50 -38.93
N PRO A 359 16.56 17.53 -39.20
CA PRO A 359 17.98 17.70 -38.88
C PRO A 359 18.64 18.67 -39.86
N LEU A 360 19.47 19.58 -39.33
CA LEU A 360 20.35 20.44 -40.12
C LEU A 360 21.62 19.64 -40.48
N SER A 361 21.93 19.64 -41.78
CA SER A 361 23.08 18.99 -42.42
C SER A 361 24.43 19.57 -42.03
#